data_AF-A0A7W9TK29-F1
#
_entry.id   AF-A0A7W9TK29-F1
#
_cell.length_a   1.000
_cell.length_b   1.000
_cell.length_c   1.000
_cell.angle_alpha   90.00
_cell.angle_beta   90.00
_cell.angle_gamma   90.00
#
_symmetry.space_group_name_H-M   'P 1'
#
loop_
_entity.id
_entity.type
_entity.pdbx_description
1 polymer ?
#
loop_
_entity_poly.entity_id
_entity_poly.type
_entity_poly.pdbx_seq_one_letter_code
_entity_poly.pdbx_strand_id
1 'polypeptide(L)'
;MGRRRRLRTPLGPGRALARRTDGLTSTIVGLYGWQDARAAVAHAAGANDCGHHSATPYLTLPAHPGGTHLLVTLVVLSADPEVNGDLKGNGDPHARGSGTRVRVAVSGEVEIRFPDGTRERVPR
;
A
#
# COMPACT_ATOMS: atom_id res chain seq x y z
N MET A 1 5.46 -12.07 31.49
CA MET A 1 4.31 -11.21 31.11
C MET A 1 4.82 -10.11 30.17
N GLY A 2 4.96 -10.39 28.87
CA GLY A 2 5.60 -9.50 27.89
C GLY A 2 4.55 -8.66 27.16
N ARG A 3 4.67 -7.33 27.24
CA ARG A 3 3.76 -6.36 26.62
C ARG A 3 3.51 -6.68 25.14
N ARG A 4 2.25 -6.89 24.76
CA ARG A 4 1.80 -6.96 23.36
C ARG A 4 2.28 -5.70 22.63
N ARG A 5 3.30 -5.86 21.77
CA ARG A 5 3.92 -4.78 21.02
C ARG A 5 2.94 -4.31 19.95
N ARG A 6 2.32 -3.15 20.19
CA ARG A 6 1.22 -2.58 19.40
C ARG A 6 1.77 -2.11 18.03
N LEU A 7 1.68 -2.97 17.02
CA LEU A 7 1.94 -2.62 15.62
C LEU A 7 0.58 -2.23 14.99
N ARG A 8 0.44 -0.97 14.56
CA ARG A 8 -0.88 -0.32 14.33
C ARG A 8 -1.51 -0.67 12.98
N THR A 9 -2.80 -1.05 13.07
CA THR A 9 -4.04 -0.75 12.32
C THR A 9 -4.01 -0.52 10.78
N PRO A 10 -5.00 -1.08 10.02
CA PRO A 10 -5.38 -0.58 8.69
C PRO A 10 -5.61 0.93 8.73
N LEU A 11 -5.10 1.66 7.73
CA LEU A 11 -5.18 3.12 7.69
C LEU A 11 -6.43 3.63 6.97
N GLY A 12 -7.28 2.74 6.45
CA GLY A 12 -8.47 3.06 5.66
C GLY A 12 -8.67 2.07 4.51
N PRO A 13 -9.71 2.25 3.68
CA PRO A 13 -9.95 1.44 2.49
C PRO A 13 -8.72 1.44 1.57
N GLY A 14 -8.34 0.27 1.04
CA GLY A 14 -7.24 0.16 0.06
C GLY A 14 -5.83 0.49 0.57
N ARG A 15 -5.58 0.60 1.89
CA ARG A 15 -4.27 0.96 2.44
C ARG A 15 -3.83 0.16 3.67
N ALA A 16 -2.67 -0.48 3.57
CA ALA A 16 -2.04 -1.20 4.67
C ALA A 16 -0.62 -0.68 4.95
N LEU A 17 -0.24 -0.59 6.23
CA LEU A 17 1.08 -0.11 6.66
C LEU A 17 1.61 -0.97 7.81
N ALA A 18 2.88 -1.36 7.71
CA ALA A 18 3.64 -1.97 8.79
C ALA A 18 4.85 -1.09 9.11
N ARG A 19 5.12 -0.85 10.41
CA ARG A 19 6.25 -0.06 10.87
C ARG A 19 7.07 -0.83 11.90
N ARG A 20 8.38 -0.88 11.68
CA ARG A 20 9.36 -1.41 12.62
C ARG A 20 9.78 -0.36 13.64
N THR A 21 10.36 -0.81 14.75
CA THR A 21 10.84 0.06 15.84
C THR A 21 12.05 0.90 15.47
N ASP A 22 12.79 0.50 14.44
CA ASP A 22 13.90 1.26 13.85
C ASP A 22 13.43 2.35 12.88
N GLY A 23 12.12 2.50 12.68
CA GLY A 23 11.54 3.51 11.80
C GLY A 23 11.25 3.02 10.38
N LEU A 24 11.80 1.87 9.96
CA LEU A 24 11.52 1.32 8.62
C LEU A 24 10.04 0.99 8.49
N THR A 25 9.43 1.49 7.42
CA THR A 25 8.00 1.37 7.16
C THR A 25 7.76 0.76 5.79
N SER A 26 6.89 -0.25 5.74
CA SER A 26 6.38 -0.85 4.51
C SER A 26 4.91 -0.45 4.35
N THR A 27 4.55 0.10 3.20
CA THR A 27 3.19 0.56 2.91
C THR A 27 2.73 0.02 1.57
N ILE A 28 1.48 -0.42 1.51
CA ILE A 28 0.77 -0.77 0.28
C ILE A 28 -0.44 0.15 0.14
N VAL A 29 -0.60 0.76 -1.03
CA VAL A 29 -1.73 1.62 -1.39
C VAL A 29 -2.31 1.14 -2.71
N GLY A 30 -3.60 0.82 -2.73
CA GLY A 30 -4.33 0.52 -3.95
C GLY A 30 -4.66 1.80 -4.71
N LEU A 31 -4.13 1.95 -5.93
CA LEU A 31 -4.34 3.13 -6.77
C LEU A 31 -5.46 2.93 -7.80
N TYR A 32 -5.64 1.71 -8.30
CA TYR A 32 -6.70 1.34 -9.24
C TYR A 32 -7.12 -0.12 -9.07
N GLY A 33 -8.43 -0.41 -9.22
CA GLY A 33 -8.98 -1.77 -9.17
C GLY A 33 -9.18 -2.35 -7.77
N TRP A 34 -8.95 -1.54 -6.72
CA TRP A 34 -9.00 -1.92 -5.30
C TRP A 34 -10.19 -1.30 -4.53
N GLN A 35 -11.26 -0.92 -5.21
CA GLN A 35 -12.38 -0.16 -4.62
C GLN A 35 -13.04 -0.91 -3.43
N ASP A 36 -13.18 -2.24 -3.56
CA ASP A 36 -13.77 -3.10 -2.52
C ASP A 36 -12.71 -3.81 -1.67
N ALA A 37 -11.46 -3.35 -1.74
CA ALA A 37 -10.35 -4.03 -1.10
C ALA A 37 -10.33 -3.80 0.41
N ARG A 38 -10.14 -4.90 1.14
CA ARG A 38 -9.78 -4.87 2.55
C ARG A 38 -8.27 -4.74 2.67
N ALA A 39 -7.84 -3.94 3.63
CA ALA A 39 -6.44 -3.78 3.98
C ALA A 39 -6.15 -4.45 5.31
N ALA A 40 -5.03 -5.16 5.40
CA ALA A 40 -4.60 -5.84 6.61
C ALA A 40 -3.09 -5.97 6.68
N VAL A 41 -2.59 -6.42 7.83
CA VAL A 41 -1.18 -6.71 8.05
C VAL A 41 -1.08 -8.16 8.54
N ALA A 42 -0.39 -9.00 7.78
CA ALA A 42 -0.07 -10.35 8.19
C ALA A 42 1.11 -10.30 9.15
N HIS A 43 0.99 -11.00 10.27
CA HIS A 43 2.07 -11.16 11.23
C HIS A 43 2.52 -12.60 11.20
N ALA A 44 3.78 -12.82 10.85
CA ALA A 44 4.36 -14.16 10.81
C ALA A 44 5.75 -14.16 11.43
N ALA A 45 6.02 -15.20 12.22
CA ALA A 45 7.32 -15.38 12.86
C ALA A 45 8.15 -16.37 12.03
N GLY A 46 9.33 -15.94 11.57
CA GLY A 46 10.25 -16.79 10.80
C GLY A 46 9.71 -17.31 9.46
N ALA A 47 8.63 -16.72 8.95
CA ALA A 47 7.95 -17.18 7.73
C ALA A 47 8.42 -16.48 6.45
N ASN A 48 9.34 -15.52 6.56
CA ASN A 48 10.04 -14.95 5.41
C ASN A 48 11.46 -14.54 5.78
N ASP A 49 12.27 -14.31 4.76
CA ASP A 49 13.68 -13.93 4.88
C ASP A 49 13.90 -12.56 5.54
N CYS A 50 12.82 -11.84 5.88
CA CYS A 50 12.88 -10.51 6.50
C CYS A 50 12.96 -10.55 8.04
N GLY A 51 12.96 -11.74 8.66
CA GLY A 51 13.35 -11.95 10.06
C GLY A 51 12.31 -12.61 10.98
N HIS A 52 12.66 -12.72 12.26
CA HIS A 52 11.88 -13.45 13.28
C HIS A 52 10.47 -12.86 13.55
N HIS A 53 10.26 -11.60 13.20
CA HIS A 53 8.95 -10.93 13.28
C HIS A 53 8.73 -10.10 12.02
N SER A 54 8.08 -10.70 11.03
CA SER A 54 7.72 -10.00 9.82
C SER A 54 6.29 -9.51 9.89
N ALA A 55 6.09 -8.23 9.59
CA ALA A 55 4.79 -7.62 9.46
C ALA A 55 4.62 -7.23 7.99
N THR A 56 3.76 -7.96 7.28
CA THR A 56 3.57 -7.81 5.83
C THR A 56 2.22 -7.15 5.58
N PRO A 57 2.19 -5.86 5.17
CA PRO A 57 0.95 -5.23 4.73
C PRO A 57 0.44 -5.94 3.47
N TYR A 58 -0.88 -6.05 3.31
CA TYR A 58 -1.50 -6.62 2.13
C TYR A 58 -2.90 -6.06 1.88
N LEU A 59 -3.35 -6.18 0.62
CA LEU A 59 -4.72 -5.88 0.18
C LEU A 59 -5.40 -7.17 -0.29
N THR A 60 -6.68 -7.32 0.00
CA THR A 60 -7.51 -8.43 -0.47
C THR A 60 -8.81 -7.92 -1.05
N LEU A 61 -9.14 -8.39 -2.25
CA LEU A 61 -10.49 -8.30 -2.78
C LEU A 61 -11.35 -9.45 -2.22
N PRO A 62 -12.64 -9.23 -1.97
CA PRO A 62 -13.54 -10.30 -1.50
C PRO A 62 -13.68 -11.44 -2.52
N ALA A 63 -13.61 -11.12 -3.81
CA ALA A 63 -13.59 -12.07 -4.92
C ALA A 63 -12.88 -11.46 -6.13
N HIS A 64 -12.30 -12.29 -6.99
CA HIS A 64 -11.84 -11.84 -8.30
C HIS A 64 -13.06 -11.62 -9.21
N PRO A 65 -13.18 -10.50 -9.95
CA PRO A 65 -14.36 -10.18 -10.76
C PRO A 65 -14.54 -11.07 -12.01
N GLY A 66 -13.76 -12.16 -12.15
CA GLY A 66 -13.60 -12.91 -13.40
C GLY A 66 -12.83 -12.14 -14.47
N GLY A 67 -12.48 -12.82 -15.57
CA GLY A 67 -11.77 -12.23 -16.72
C GLY A 67 -10.38 -11.64 -16.39
N THR A 68 -9.90 -10.72 -17.22
CA THR A 68 -8.68 -9.95 -16.93
C THR A 68 -9.02 -8.79 -15.99
N HIS A 69 -8.33 -8.71 -14.85
CA HIS A 69 -8.50 -7.61 -13.88
C HIS A 69 -7.18 -6.89 -13.66
N LEU A 70 -7.17 -5.57 -13.89
CA LEU A 70 -5.98 -4.75 -13.69
C LEU A 70 -5.98 -4.14 -12.28
N LEU A 71 -4.90 -4.39 -11.55
CA LEU A 71 -4.66 -3.85 -10.21
C LEU A 71 -3.41 -3.00 -10.24
N VAL A 72 -3.54 -1.71 -9.90
CA VAL A 72 -2.38 -0.83 -9.78
C VAL A 72 -2.14 -0.53 -8.30
N THR A 73 -0.93 -0.82 -7.86
CA THR A 73 -0.55 -0.80 -6.44
C THR A 73 0.73 -0.02 -6.26
N LEU A 74 0.74 0.93 -5.33
CA LEU A 74 1.96 1.60 -4.89
C LEU A 74 2.52 0.89 -3.66
N VAL A 75 3.77 0.47 -3.77
CA VAL A 75 4.54 -0.09 -2.65
C VAL A 75 5.60 0.92 -2.25
N VAL A 76 5.63 1.29 -0.97
CA VAL A 76 6.66 2.19 -0.42
C VAL A 76 7.38 1.48 0.71
N LEU A 77 8.71 1.46 0.62
CA LEU A 77 9.60 1.02 1.68
C LEU A 77 10.51 2.19 2.05
N SER A 78 10.34 2.75 3.25
CA SER A 78 11.10 3.93 3.66
C SER A 78 11.35 4.01 5.16
N ALA A 79 12.57 4.42 5.53
CA ALA A 79 12.92 4.86 6.88
C ALA A 79 12.82 6.39 7.05
N ASP A 80 12.57 7.13 5.95
CA ASP A 80 12.45 8.59 5.95
C ASP A 80 11.16 9.03 6.68
N PRO A 81 11.26 9.82 7.77
CA PRO A 81 10.11 10.33 8.51
C PRO A 81 9.13 11.18 7.67
N GLU A 82 9.61 11.94 6.69
CA GLU A 82 8.77 12.84 5.86
C GLU A 82 7.91 12.03 4.90
N VAL A 83 8.53 11.14 4.12
CA VAL A 83 7.81 10.16 3.26
C VAL A 83 6.79 9.38 4.08
N ASN A 84 7.17 9.00 5.30
CA ASN A 84 6.32 8.27 6.21
C ASN A 84 5.18 9.09 6.84
N GLY A 85 5.34 10.41 6.95
CA GLY A 85 4.34 11.35 7.45
C GLY A 85 3.24 11.58 6.43
N ASP A 86 3.62 11.82 5.18
CA ASP A 86 2.69 11.94 4.05
C ASP A 86 1.83 10.67 3.92
N LEU A 87 2.44 9.51 4.15
CA LEU A 87 1.76 8.23 4.14
C LEU A 87 0.85 7.97 5.37
N LYS A 88 0.63 8.93 6.26
CA LYS A 88 -0.30 8.79 7.41
C LYS A 88 -1.57 9.65 7.30
N GLY A 89 -1.74 10.37 6.19
CA GLY A 89 -2.91 11.20 5.93
C GLY A 89 -4.25 10.51 6.25
N ASN A 90 -4.98 11.14 7.19
CA ASN A 90 -6.34 11.02 7.75
C ASN A 90 -7.37 9.95 7.32
N GLY A 91 -7.01 8.84 6.67
CA GLY A 91 -7.94 7.73 6.41
C GLY A 91 -8.98 8.00 5.32
N ASP A 92 -8.85 9.10 4.58
CA ASP A 92 -9.49 9.24 3.28
C ASP A 92 -8.66 8.48 2.23
N PRO A 93 -9.21 7.44 1.56
CA PRO A 93 -8.51 6.70 0.50
C PRO A 93 -8.14 7.57 -0.71
N HIS A 94 -8.69 8.78 -0.81
CA HIS A 94 -8.37 9.80 -1.82
C HIS A 94 -7.49 10.94 -1.29
N ALA A 95 -7.22 10.99 0.02
CA ALA A 95 -6.36 12.01 0.60
C ALA A 95 -4.89 11.72 0.30
N ARG A 96 -4.42 12.34 -0.78
CA ARG A 96 -3.14 13.07 -0.99
C ARG A 96 -1.81 12.55 -0.42
N GLY A 97 -1.73 11.41 0.24
CA GLY A 97 -0.57 11.02 1.05
C GLY A 97 0.62 10.44 0.30
N SER A 98 0.56 10.30 -1.02
CA SER A 98 1.72 9.88 -1.81
C SER A 98 2.03 10.80 -2.98
N GLY A 99 1.20 11.81 -3.29
CA GLY A 99 1.25 12.58 -4.54
C GLY A 99 1.03 11.78 -5.83
N THR A 100 1.21 10.45 -5.81
CA THR A 100 1.13 9.56 -6.97
C THR A 100 -0.33 9.38 -7.40
N ARG A 101 -0.57 9.42 -8.71
CA ARG A 101 -1.90 9.27 -9.32
C ARG A 101 -1.83 8.30 -10.49
N VAL A 102 -2.90 7.55 -10.68
CA VAL A 102 -3.04 6.60 -11.79
C VAL A 102 -4.29 6.94 -12.57
N ARG A 103 -4.18 6.89 -13.89
CA ARG A 103 -5.29 6.89 -14.83
C ARG A 103 -5.15 5.66 -15.72
N VAL A 104 -6.26 5.00 -15.98
CA VAL A 104 -6.31 3.83 -16.87
C VAL A 104 -7.21 4.20 -18.04
N ALA A 105 -6.68 4.11 -19.26
CA ALA A 105 -7.42 4.33 -20.48
C ALA A 105 -8.33 3.14 -20.81
N VAL A 106 -9.32 3.33 -21.69
CA VAL A 106 -10.20 2.24 -22.15
C VAL A 106 -9.42 1.13 -22.86
N SER A 107 -8.30 1.45 -23.51
CA SER A 107 -7.37 0.48 -24.11
C SER A 107 -6.70 -0.44 -23.07
N GLY A 108 -6.65 -0.01 -21.80
CA GLY A 108 -5.91 -0.64 -20.71
C GLY A 108 -4.51 -0.07 -20.48
N GLU A 109 -4.10 0.94 -21.26
CA GLU A 109 -2.86 1.68 -20.99
C GLU A 109 -2.96 2.41 -19.64
N VAL A 110 -1.89 2.35 -18.85
CA VAL A 110 -1.80 3.00 -17.54
C VAL A 110 -0.90 4.22 -17.64
N GLU A 111 -1.42 5.40 -17.27
CA GLU A 111 -0.63 6.60 -17.04
C GLU A 111 -0.45 6.79 -15.53
N ILE A 112 0.81 6.77 -15.09
CA ILE A 112 1.22 7.06 -13.72
C ILE A 112 1.75 8.49 -13.70
N ARG A 113 1.29 9.29 -12.75
CA ARG A 113 1.86 10.60 -12.42
C ARG A 113 2.46 10.55 -11.03
N PHE A 114 3.75 10.79 -10.93
CA PHE A 114 4.50 10.85 -9.69
C PHE A 114 4.36 12.21 -8.98
N PRO A 115 4.78 12.33 -7.71
CA PRO A 115 4.59 13.54 -6.91
C PRO A 115 5.32 14.77 -7.45
N ASP A 116 6.49 14.53 -8.04
CA ASP A 116 7.31 15.53 -8.74
C ASP A 116 6.70 15.99 -10.08
N GLY A 117 5.60 15.35 -10.51
CA GLY A 117 4.93 15.62 -11.78
C GLY A 117 5.42 14.76 -12.94
N THR A 118 6.48 13.95 -12.75
CA THR A 118 6.97 12.98 -13.72
C THR A 118 5.84 12.03 -14.12
N ARG A 119 5.82 11.62 -15.39
CA ARG A 119 4.81 10.71 -15.92
C ARG A 119 5.44 9.49 -16.56
N GLU A 120 4.80 8.35 -16.36
CA GLU A 120 5.19 7.08 -16.96
C GLU A 120 3.96 6.43 -17.58
N ARG A 121 4.16 5.77 -18.73
CA ARG A 121 3.13 5.04 -19.44
C ARG A 121 3.50 3.57 -19.47
N VAL A 122 2.58 2.73 -18.99
CA VAL A 122 2.71 1.28 -19.03
C VAL A 122 1.75 0.77 -20.11
N PRO A 123 2.26 0.22 -21.22
CA PRO A 123 1.42 -0.40 -22.23
C PRO A 123 0.72 -1.64 -21.65
N ARG A 124 -0.38 -2.03 -22.28
CA ARG A 124 -1.11 -3.25 -21.95
C ARG A 124 -0.37 -4.50 -22.42
#